data_AF-A0A2T3KQ80-F1
#
_entry.id   AF-A0A2T3KQ80-F1
#
_cell.length_a   1.000
_cell.length_b   1.000
_cell.length_c   1.000
_cell.angle_alpha   90.00
_cell.angle_beta   90.00
_cell.angle_gamma   90.00
#
_symmetry.space_group_name_H-M   'P 1'
#
loop_
_entity.id
_entity.type
_entity.pdbx_description
1 polymer ?
#
loop_
_entity_poly.entity_id
_entity_poly.type
_entity_poly.pdbx_seq_one_letter_code
_entity_poly.pdbx_strand_id
1 'polypeptide(L)'
;MFIQHLNNEQQATLIAFAKKIISVDGHIDEKEELMLETIRSQCDVNVNFDSKPELDELGSLFELQHQKVAFMLELIGVAYADETYQDSEKAVIGHLAEVLNISPSLLTDMENWVKRQMILVKEANLFMEM
;
A
#
# COMPACT_ATOMS: atom_id res chain seq x y z
N MET A 1 -0.06 -1.66 -8.50
CA MET A 1 0.85 -2.74 -9.00
C MET A 1 0.23 -4.14 -9.03
N PHE A 2 -0.29 -4.63 -7.91
CA PHE A 2 -0.90 -5.94 -7.64
C PHE A 2 -2.38 -5.85 -7.23
N ILE A 3 -3.03 -4.69 -7.38
CA ILE A 3 -4.47 -4.46 -7.09
C ILE A 3 -5.38 -5.53 -7.70
N GLN A 4 -5.06 -6.07 -8.87
CA GLN A 4 -5.81 -7.14 -9.53
C GLN A 4 -5.89 -8.46 -8.73
N HIS A 5 -5.04 -8.63 -7.73
CA HIS A 5 -5.07 -9.77 -6.80
C HIS A 5 -6.03 -9.56 -5.62
N LEU A 6 -6.67 -8.39 -5.55
CA LEU A 6 -7.60 -8.00 -4.50
C LEU A 6 -9.02 -7.98 -5.07
N ASN A 7 -9.99 -8.48 -4.30
CA ASN A 7 -11.41 -8.32 -4.60
C ASN A 7 -11.88 -6.89 -4.26
N ASN A 8 -13.12 -6.54 -4.61
CA ASN A 8 -13.63 -5.17 -4.43
C ASN A 8 -13.58 -4.69 -2.96
N GLU A 9 -13.82 -5.56 -2.00
CA GLU A 9 -13.78 -5.22 -0.57
C GLU A 9 -12.34 -5.00 -0.08
N GLN A 10 -11.41 -5.84 -0.53
CA GLN A 10 -9.98 -5.69 -0.27
C GLN A 10 -9.40 -4.45 -0.93
N GLN A 11 -9.86 -4.09 -2.13
CA GLN A 11 -9.47 -2.84 -2.81
C GLN A 11 -10.00 -1.61 -2.07
N ALA A 12 -11.24 -1.64 -1.59
CA ALA A 12 -11.77 -0.57 -0.73
C ALA A 12 -10.93 -0.41 0.54
N THR A 13 -10.56 -1.55 1.15
CA THR A 13 -9.71 -1.60 2.33
C THR A 13 -8.32 -1.03 2.06
N LEU A 14 -7.72 -1.34 0.92
CA LEU A 14 -6.45 -0.78 0.49
C LEU A 14 -6.51 0.75 0.47
N ILE A 15 -7.54 1.32 -0.15
CA ILE A 15 -7.71 2.79 -0.21
C ILE A 15 -7.93 3.38 1.19
N ALA A 16 -8.72 2.73 2.05
CA ALA A 16 -8.95 3.20 3.40
C ALA A 16 -7.65 3.24 4.24
N PHE A 17 -6.81 2.21 4.14
CA PHE A 17 -5.54 2.16 4.86
C PHE A 17 -4.45 3.02 4.23
N ALA A 18 -4.40 3.15 2.90
CA ALA A 18 -3.51 4.07 2.22
C ALA A 18 -3.75 5.52 2.68
N LYS A 19 -5.03 5.94 2.75
CA LYS A 19 -5.42 7.24 3.32
C LYS A 19 -4.99 7.41 4.78
N LYS A 20 -5.11 6.35 5.58
CA LYS A 20 -4.65 6.38 6.98
C LYS A 20 -3.14 6.65 7.01
N ILE A 21 -2.33 5.88 6.26
CA ILE A 21 -0.86 5.99 6.23
C ILE A 21 -0.40 7.41 5.90
N ILE A 22 -0.82 7.97 4.76
CA ILE A 22 -0.38 9.31 4.31
C ILE A 22 -0.87 10.44 5.23
N SER A 23 -1.82 10.16 6.13
CA SER A 23 -2.34 11.14 7.09
C SER A 23 -1.68 11.06 8.48
N VAL A 24 -0.81 10.07 8.72
CA VAL A 24 -0.28 9.74 10.05
C VAL A 24 0.54 10.89 10.65
N ASP A 25 1.36 11.56 9.86
CA ASP A 25 2.22 12.66 10.31
C ASP A 25 1.53 14.03 10.27
N GLY A 26 0.30 14.08 9.77
CA GLY A 26 -0.51 15.29 9.63
C GLY A 26 -0.16 16.15 8.41
N HIS A 27 0.71 15.68 7.51
CA HIS A 27 1.08 16.36 6.28
C HIS A 27 1.01 15.42 5.08
N ILE A 28 0.03 15.64 4.19
CA ILE A 28 -0.09 14.89 2.94
C ILE A 28 0.72 15.60 1.85
N ASP A 29 1.69 14.92 1.27
CA ASP A 29 2.49 15.38 0.12
C ASP A 29 1.73 15.17 -1.20
N GLU A 30 1.99 16.02 -2.20
CA GLU A 30 1.37 15.91 -3.53
C GLU A 30 1.64 14.56 -4.20
N LYS A 31 2.82 13.97 -3.98
CA LYS A 31 3.18 12.65 -4.51
C LYS A 31 2.38 11.52 -3.88
N GLU A 32 2.08 11.63 -2.59
CA GLU A 32 1.27 10.66 -1.87
C GLU A 32 -0.18 10.67 -2.36
N GLU A 33 -0.75 11.87 -2.53
CA GLU A 33 -2.10 12.02 -3.08
C GLU A 33 -2.17 11.49 -4.52
N LEU A 34 -1.17 11.81 -5.36
CA LEU A 34 -1.08 11.29 -6.71
C LEU A 34 -0.95 9.76 -6.76
N MET A 35 -0.17 9.17 -5.85
CA MET A 35 -0.05 7.72 -5.73
C MET A 35 -1.38 7.09 -5.31
N LEU A 36 -2.09 7.70 -4.36
CA LEU A 36 -3.41 7.25 -3.93
C LEU A 36 -4.44 7.32 -5.06
N GLU A 37 -4.46 8.41 -5.82
CA GLU A 37 -5.32 8.56 -7.01
C GLU A 37 -4.99 7.51 -8.08
N THR A 38 -3.70 7.25 -8.30
CA THR A 38 -3.23 6.22 -9.23
C THR A 38 -3.73 4.84 -8.83
N ILE A 39 -3.59 4.46 -7.56
CA ILE A 39 -4.15 3.21 -7.02
C ILE A 39 -5.66 3.17 -7.22
N ARG A 40 -6.37 4.25 -6.87
CA ARG A 40 -7.84 4.33 -7.01
C ARG A 40 -8.29 4.14 -8.45
N SER A 41 -7.57 4.69 -9.43
CA SER A 41 -7.87 4.52 -10.85
C SER A 41 -7.70 3.09 -11.38
N GLN A 42 -6.90 2.27 -10.68
CA GLN A 42 -6.64 0.87 -11.02
C GLN A 42 -7.65 -0.09 -10.36
N CYS A 43 -8.49 0.39 -9.45
CA CYS A 43 -9.55 -0.38 -8.82
C CYS A 43 -10.67 -0.73 -9.80
N ASP A 44 -11.45 -1.77 -9.46
CA ASP A 44 -12.66 -2.11 -10.20
C ASP A 44 -13.71 -0.99 -10.09
N VAL A 45 -14.53 -0.85 -11.14
CA VAL A 45 -15.57 0.19 -11.24
C VAL A 45 -16.61 0.06 -10.11
N ASN A 46 -16.81 -1.14 -9.56
CA ASN A 46 -17.82 -1.42 -8.55
C ASN A 46 -17.29 -1.36 -7.11
N VAL A 47 -16.07 -0.86 -6.88
CA VAL A 47 -15.52 -0.72 -5.54
C VAL A 47 -16.27 0.35 -4.75
N ASN A 48 -16.74 -0.02 -3.56
CA ASN A 48 -17.32 0.92 -2.61
C ASN A 48 -16.25 1.50 -1.67
N PHE A 49 -15.79 2.71 -1.96
CA PHE A 49 -14.77 3.40 -1.16
C PHE A 49 -15.30 4.02 0.14
N ASP A 50 -16.59 3.94 0.42
CA ASP A 50 -17.18 4.43 1.69
C ASP A 50 -16.97 3.44 2.85
N SER A 51 -16.48 2.24 2.54
CA SER A 51 -16.13 1.24 3.56
C SER A 51 -15.01 1.76 4.46
N LYS A 52 -15.18 1.59 5.78
CA LYS A 52 -14.20 1.92 6.81
C LYS A 52 -13.88 0.67 7.62
N PRO A 53 -13.12 -0.27 7.03
CA PRO A 53 -12.76 -1.50 7.71
C PRO A 53 -11.89 -1.19 8.92
N GLU A 54 -12.17 -1.89 10.01
CA GLU A 54 -11.36 -1.85 11.23
C GLU A 54 -10.18 -2.83 11.10
N LEU A 55 -9.12 -2.59 11.87
CA LEU A 55 -7.91 -3.44 11.86
C LEU A 55 -8.25 -4.90 12.16
N ASP A 56 -9.16 -5.13 13.10
CA ASP A 56 -9.56 -6.44 13.60
C ASP A 56 -10.22 -7.32 12.52
N GLU A 57 -10.78 -6.70 11.47
CA GLU A 57 -11.49 -7.37 10.38
C GLU A 57 -10.54 -7.87 9.27
N LEU A 58 -9.30 -7.37 9.25
CA LEU A 58 -8.31 -7.68 8.21
C LEU A 58 -7.96 -9.17 8.16
N GLY A 59 -7.90 -9.84 9.31
CA GLY A 59 -7.55 -11.26 9.38
C GLY A 59 -8.53 -12.16 8.62
N SER A 60 -9.83 -11.87 8.70
CA SER A 60 -10.88 -12.56 7.93
C SER A 60 -10.99 -12.07 6.49
N LEU A 61 -10.66 -10.79 6.24
CA LEU A 61 -10.78 -10.24 4.90
C LEU A 61 -9.66 -10.69 3.96
N PHE A 62 -8.46 -10.94 4.49
CA PHE A 62 -7.29 -11.38 3.71
C PHE A 62 -6.89 -12.80 4.11
N GLU A 63 -7.67 -13.80 3.69
CA GLU A 63 -7.41 -15.19 4.06
C GLU A 63 -6.21 -15.79 3.30
N LEU A 64 -6.04 -15.43 2.03
CA LEU A 64 -5.04 -16.04 1.14
C LEU A 64 -3.73 -15.25 1.17
N GLN A 65 -2.61 -15.99 1.19
CA GLN A 65 -1.27 -15.39 1.29
C GLN A 65 -0.99 -14.36 0.19
N HIS A 66 -1.43 -14.61 -1.05
CA HIS A 66 -1.20 -13.68 -2.15
C HIS A 66 -1.98 -12.37 -1.99
N GLN A 67 -3.17 -12.39 -1.36
CA GLN A 67 -3.96 -11.20 -1.08
C GLN A 67 -3.26 -10.34 -0.03
N LYS A 68 -2.78 -10.98 1.04
CA LYS A 68 -1.99 -10.32 2.10
C LYS A 68 -0.76 -9.63 1.53
N VAL A 69 0.02 -10.35 0.72
CA VAL A 69 1.25 -9.82 0.10
C VAL A 69 0.92 -8.70 -0.88
N ALA A 70 -0.11 -8.85 -1.72
CA ALA A 70 -0.52 -7.80 -2.66
C ALA A 70 -0.93 -6.53 -1.91
N PHE A 71 -1.75 -6.65 -0.87
CA PHE A 71 -2.17 -5.53 -0.03
C PHE A 71 -0.98 -4.81 0.61
N MET A 72 -0.06 -5.55 1.22
CA MET A 72 1.13 -4.97 1.85
C MET A 72 2.06 -4.29 0.86
N LEU A 73 2.31 -4.89 -0.32
CA LEU A 73 3.16 -4.28 -1.33
C LEU A 73 2.60 -2.94 -1.85
N GLU A 74 1.29 -2.82 -1.99
CA GLU A 74 0.65 -1.56 -2.37
C GLU A 74 0.78 -0.51 -1.26
N LEU A 75 0.50 -0.87 0.00
CA LEU A 75 0.60 0.07 1.12
C LEU A 75 2.03 0.55 1.36
N ILE A 76 3.01 -0.36 1.27
CA ILE A 76 4.43 0.02 1.34
C ILE A 76 4.77 0.94 0.15
N GLY A 77 4.22 0.69 -1.04
CA GLY A 77 4.37 1.58 -2.20
C GLY A 77 3.87 2.99 -1.94
N VAL A 78 2.73 3.13 -1.25
CA VAL A 78 2.17 4.43 -0.82
C VAL A 78 3.12 5.12 0.16
N ALA A 79 3.58 4.41 1.19
CA ALA A 79 4.49 4.95 2.22
C ALA A 79 5.90 5.31 1.69
N TYR A 80 6.21 4.97 0.43
CA TYR A 80 7.46 5.36 -0.23
C TYR A 80 7.23 6.44 -1.31
N ALA A 81 6.01 6.93 -1.50
CA ALA A 81 5.65 7.80 -2.62
C ALA A 81 6.41 9.14 -2.61
N ASP A 82 6.69 9.68 -1.42
CA ASP A 82 7.46 10.90 -1.20
C ASP A 82 8.99 10.68 -1.14
N GLU A 83 9.45 9.45 -1.41
CA GLU A 83 10.83 8.94 -1.26
C GLU A 83 11.30 8.74 0.20
N THR A 84 10.45 8.97 1.21
CA THR A 84 10.80 8.90 2.64
C THR A 84 9.81 8.05 3.43
N TYR A 85 10.14 6.76 3.62
CA TYR A 85 9.37 5.90 4.51
C TYR A 85 9.68 6.21 5.98
N GLN A 86 8.79 6.97 6.62
CA GLN A 86 8.95 7.50 7.96
C GLN A 86 8.70 6.42 9.05
N ASP A 87 9.22 6.66 10.26
CA ASP A 87 9.07 5.69 11.36
C ASP A 87 7.61 5.56 11.83
N SER A 88 6.81 6.62 11.69
CA SER A 88 5.39 6.65 11.99
C SER A 88 4.59 5.74 11.03
N GLU A 89 4.90 5.79 9.74
CA GLU A 89 4.31 4.92 8.71
C GLU A 89 4.77 3.47 8.88
N LYS A 90 6.06 3.25 9.15
CA LYS A 90 6.62 1.92 9.48
C LYS A 90 5.88 1.28 10.64
N ALA A 91 5.51 2.05 11.66
CA ALA A 91 4.75 1.53 12.79
C ALA A 91 3.37 1.03 12.36
N VAL A 92 2.68 1.75 11.47
CA VAL A 92 1.39 1.32 10.90
C VAL A 92 1.55 0.07 10.05
N ILE A 93 2.52 0.04 9.14
CA ILE A 93 2.80 -1.12 8.28
C ILE A 93 3.20 -2.34 9.12
N GLY A 94 4.03 -2.16 10.16
CA GLY A 94 4.42 -3.22 11.07
C GLY A 94 3.21 -3.81 11.81
N HIS A 95 2.32 -2.96 12.30
CA HIS A 95 1.10 -3.42 12.96
C HIS A 95 0.17 -4.18 12.00
N LEU A 96 0.01 -3.71 10.76
CA LEU A 96 -0.74 -4.43 9.73
C LEU A 96 -0.13 -5.79 9.41
N ALA A 97 1.20 -5.89 9.36
CA ALA A 97 1.89 -7.15 9.16
C ALA A 97 1.61 -8.15 10.29
N GLU A 98 1.60 -7.69 11.55
CA GLU A 98 1.24 -8.52 12.70
C GLU A 98 -0.19 -9.06 12.60
N VAL A 99 -1.15 -8.19 12.32
CA VAL A 99 -2.57 -8.56 12.15
C VAL A 99 -2.77 -9.56 11.02
N LEU A 100 -2.05 -9.39 9.90
CA LEU A 100 -2.11 -10.28 8.75
C LEU A 100 -1.28 -11.56 8.93
N ASN A 101 -0.58 -11.72 10.06
CA ASN A 101 0.32 -12.83 10.36
C ASN A 101 1.43 -12.98 9.31
N ILE A 102 2.05 -11.86 8.93
CA ILE A 102 3.20 -11.78 8.04
C ILE A 102 4.47 -11.78 8.90
N SER A 103 5.43 -12.64 8.55
CA SER A 103 6.67 -12.71 9.32
C SER A 103 7.51 -11.45 9.14
N PRO A 104 8.31 -11.05 10.16
CA PRO A 104 9.22 -9.90 10.04
C PRO A 104 10.20 -10.02 8.87
N SER A 105 10.66 -11.24 8.57
CA SER A 105 11.55 -11.51 7.44
C SER A 105 10.86 -11.21 6.09
N LEU A 106 9.61 -11.66 5.92
CA LEU A 106 8.86 -11.42 4.70
C LEU A 106 8.49 -9.94 4.56
N LEU A 107 8.17 -9.26 5.66
CA LEU A 107 7.95 -7.80 5.64
C LEU A 107 9.20 -7.07 5.15
N THR A 108 10.36 -7.41 5.69
CA THR A 108 11.65 -6.84 5.27
C THR A 108 11.92 -7.09 3.78
N ASP A 109 11.62 -8.29 3.29
CA ASP A 109 11.77 -8.64 1.87
C ASP A 109 10.85 -7.81 0.98
N MET A 110 9.60 -7.59 1.40
CA MET A 110 8.63 -6.74 0.69
C MET A 110 9.09 -5.28 0.65
N GLU A 111 9.52 -4.71 1.78
CA GLU A 111 10.04 -3.34 1.85
C GLU A 111 11.25 -3.14 0.94
N ASN A 112 12.20 -4.09 0.97
CA ASN A 112 13.37 -4.07 0.10
C ASN A 112 13.02 -4.22 -1.39
N TRP A 113 11.97 -4.98 -1.70
CA TRP A 113 11.49 -5.13 -3.07
C TRP A 113 10.87 -3.82 -3.57
N VAL A 114 9.97 -3.20 -2.79
CA VAL A 114 9.31 -1.93 -3.18
C VAL A 114 10.35 -0.82 -3.36
N LYS A 115 11.30 -0.70 -2.43
CA LYS A 115 12.38 0.29 -2.55
C LYS A 115 13.17 0.15 -3.86
N ARG A 116 13.51 -1.09 -4.26
CA ARG A 116 14.19 -1.33 -5.55
C ARG A 116 13.30 -1.03 -6.74
N GLN A 117 12.02 -1.38 -6.67
CA GLN A 117 11.08 -1.12 -7.74
C GLN A 117 10.90 0.39 -7.97
N MET A 118 10.86 1.21 -6.92
CA MET A 118 10.79 2.68 -7.05
C MET A 118 12.02 3.27 -7.75
N ILE A 119 13.22 2.76 -7.43
CA ILE A 119 14.46 3.16 -8.11
C ILE A 119 14.39 2.83 -9.61
N LEU A 120 13.92 1.63 -9.97
CA LEU A 120 13.81 1.21 -11.36
C LEU A 120 12.76 2.01 -12.14
N VAL A 121 11.64 2.39 -11.51
CA VAL A 121 10.63 3.26 -12.13
C VAL A 121 11.18 4.66 -12.36
N LYS A 122 11.91 5.21 -11.39
CA LYS A 122 12.59 6.51 -11.54
C LYS A 122 13.58 6.51 -12.70
N GLU A 123 14.38 5.44 -12.82
CA GLU A 123 15.29 5.24 -13.95
C GLU A 123 14.54 5.15 -15.29
N ALA A 124 13.43 4.39 -15.34
CA ALA A 124 12.61 4.29 -16.55
C ALA A 124 12.01 5.64 -16.99
N ASN A 125 11.54 6.45 -16.04
CA ASN A 125 11.02 7.80 -16.33
C ASN A 125 12.11 8.71 -16.92
N LEU A 126 13.34 8.66 -16.39
CA LEU A 126 14.46 9.40 -16.97
C LEU A 126 14.74 9.00 -18.42
N PHE A 127 14.64 7.71 -18.77
CA PHE A 127 14.79 7.27 -20.16
C PHE A 127 13.70 7.82 -21.09
N MET A 128 12.48 8.05 -20.59
CA MET A 128 11.37 8.57 -21.38
C MET A 128 11.42 10.10 -21.57
N GLU A 129 12.14 10.82 -20.71
CA GLU A 129 12.34 12.27 -20.79
C GLU A 129 13.55 12.68 -21.66
N MET A 130 14.36 11.71 -22.11
CA MET A 130 15.48 11.89 -23.04
C MET A 130 15.03 11.96 -24.50
#